data_AF-A0A7X4GU61-F1
#
_entry.id   AF-A0A7X4GU61-F1
#
_cell.length_a   1.000
_cell.length_b   1.000
_cell.length_c   1.000
_cell.angle_alpha   90.00
_cell.angle_beta   90.00
_cell.angle_gamma   90.00
#
_symmetry.space_group_name_H-M   'P 1'
#
loop_
_entity.id
_entity.type
_entity.pdbx_description
1 polymer ?
#
loop_
_entity_poly.entity_id
_entity_poly.type
_entity_poly.pdbx_seq_one_letter_code
_entity_poly.pdbx_strand_id
1 'polypeptide(L)'
;MIPQLSQLLLLLVLSPVLEELVVRAGLQEWLMRRAAPDTAWPMPVSALAFGLLHLRSGLPHALAVTVPGLALALLYQRTRSWRWCACVHSAMNAFAISVCGL
;
A
#
# COMPACT_ATOMS: atom_id res chain seq x y z
N MET A 1 23.65 4.86 9.21
CA MET A 1 23.27 6.12 9.89
C MET A 1 21.99 5.81 10.63
N ILE A 2 21.88 5.98 11.96
CA ILE A 2 20.64 5.61 12.67
C ILE A 2 19.50 6.51 12.16
N PRO A 3 18.40 5.97 11.62
CA PRO A 3 17.30 6.80 11.16
C PRO A 3 16.76 7.63 12.32
N GLN A 4 16.55 8.92 12.05
CA GLN A 4 15.98 9.83 13.05
C GLN A 4 14.55 9.36 13.38
N LEU A 5 14.12 9.53 14.63
CA LEU A 5 12.76 9.15 15.08
C LEU A 5 11.67 9.70 14.14
N SER A 6 11.85 10.91 13.62
CA SER A 6 10.97 11.54 12.64
C SER A 6 10.82 10.73 11.35
N GLN A 7 11.90 10.17 10.81
CA GLN A 7 11.87 9.33 9.62
C GLN A 7 11.15 8.01 9.89
N LEU A 8 11.35 7.41 11.05
CA LEU A 8 10.62 6.20 11.45
C LEU A 8 9.12 6.47 11.57
N LEU A 9 8.71 7.59 12.19
CA LEU A 9 7.30 7.96 12.27
C LEU A 9 6.70 8.22 10.89
N LEU A 10 7.45 8.86 9.99
CA LEU A 10 7.01 9.07 8.61
C LEU A 10 6.81 7.73 7.89
N LEU A 11 7.80 6.85 7.88
CA LEU A 11 7.79 5.61 7.10
C LEU A 11 6.89 4.51 7.70
N LEU A 12 6.76 4.47 9.03
CA LEU A 12 5.99 3.42 9.71
C LEU A 12 4.56 3.82 10.04
N VAL A 13 4.24 5.12 10.07
CA VAL A 13 2.91 5.57 10.48
C VAL A 13 2.30 6.48 9.42
N LEU A 14 2.91 7.63 9.15
CA LEU A 14 2.25 8.66 8.35
C LEU A 14 2.07 8.22 6.88
N SER A 15 3.13 7.71 6.24
CA SER A 15 3.09 7.23 4.86
C SER A 15 2.08 6.09 4.68
N PRO A 16 2.14 4.99 5.45
CA PRO A 16 1.15 3.92 5.33
C PRO A 16 -0.29 4.38 5.52
N VAL A 17 -0.56 5.27 6.49
CA VAL A 17 -1.91 5.80 6.71
C VAL A 17 -2.39 6.62 5.53
N LEU A 18 -1.58 7.56 5.02
CA LEU A 18 -1.97 8.40 3.89
C LEU A 18 -2.14 7.59 2.60
N GLU A 19 -1.23 6.66 2.34
CA GLU A 19 -1.27 5.79 1.17
C GLU A 19 -2.51 4.89 1.17
N GLU A 20 -2.84 4.26 2.31
CA GLU A 20 -4.04 3.42 2.39
C GLU A 20 -5.34 4.21 2.38
N LEU A 21 -5.36 5.44 2.90
CA LEU A 21 -6.51 6.34 2.73
C LEU A 21 -6.74 6.67 1.25
N VAL A 22 -5.69 7.04 0.52
CA VAL A 22 -5.81 7.40 -0.91
C VAL A 22 -6.13 6.18 -1.76
N VAL A 23 -5.41 5.09 -1.58
CA VAL A 23 -5.48 3.94 -2.49
C VAL A 23 -6.62 3.00 -2.12
N ARG A 24 -6.85 2.70 -0.82
CA ARG A 24 -7.85 1.69 -0.40
C ARG A 24 -9.19 2.32 -0.11
N ALA A 25 -9.23 3.26 0.84
CA ALA A 25 -10.47 3.96 1.17
C ALA A 25 -10.94 4.91 0.05
N GLY A 26 -10.02 5.42 -0.78
CA GLY A 26 -10.31 6.26 -1.93
C GLY A 26 -10.48 5.45 -3.23
N LEU A 27 -9.38 5.13 -3.90
CA LEU A 27 -9.39 4.57 -5.25
C LEU A 27 -10.08 3.19 -5.32
N GLN A 28 -9.60 2.20 -4.56
CA GLN A 28 -10.13 0.84 -4.64
C GLN A 28 -11.62 0.80 -4.24
N GLU A 29 -12.00 1.53 -3.18
CA GLU A 29 -13.39 1.71 -2.79
C GLU A 29 -14.26 2.28 -3.91
N TRP A 30 -13.79 3.35 -4.55
CA TRP A 30 -14.48 3.99 -5.67
C TRP A 30 -14.65 3.06 -6.87
N LEU A 31 -13.65 2.24 -7.17
CA LEU A 31 -13.70 1.22 -8.22
C LEU A 31 -14.68 0.10 -7.85
N MET A 32 -14.61 -0.44 -6.63
CA MET A 32 -15.50 -1.51 -6.15
C MET A 32 -16.98 -1.10 -6.19
N ARG A 33 -17.30 0.17 -5.90
CA ARG A 33 -18.68 0.70 -5.99
C ARG A 33 -19.22 0.81 -7.41
N ARG A 34 -18.34 0.86 -8.42
CA ARG A 34 -18.69 0.92 -9.85
C ARG A 34 -18.64 -0.43 -10.53
N ALA A 35 -17.91 -1.37 -9.94
CA ALA A 35 -17.72 -2.69 -10.48
C ALA A 35 -18.97 -3.54 -10.27
N ALA A 36 -19.25 -4.47 -11.19
CA ALA A 36 -20.30 -5.45 -10.97
C ALA A 36 -19.96 -6.32 -9.74
N PRO A 37 -20.98 -6.87 -9.06
CA PRO A 37 -20.76 -7.85 -8.00
C PRO A 37 -19.79 -8.95 -8.46
N ASP A 38 -18.94 -9.43 -7.55
CA ASP A 38 -17.98 -10.53 -7.76
C ASP A 38 -16.87 -10.28 -8.79
N THR A 39 -16.69 -9.04 -9.26
CA THR A 39 -15.56 -8.71 -10.14
C THR A 39 -14.29 -8.41 -9.35
N ALA A 40 -13.18 -9.00 -9.79
CA ALA A 40 -11.89 -8.88 -9.11
C ALA A 40 -11.01 -7.72 -9.59
N TRP A 41 -11.35 -7.07 -10.71
CA TRP A 41 -10.50 -6.06 -11.36
C TRP A 41 -10.15 -4.81 -10.53
N PRO A 42 -10.97 -4.33 -9.56
CA PRO A 42 -10.58 -3.19 -8.71
C PRO A 42 -9.27 -3.41 -7.93
N MET A 43 -8.99 -4.67 -7.57
CA MET A 43 -7.81 -5.07 -6.80
C MET A 43 -6.50 -4.92 -7.61
N PRO A 44 -6.31 -5.56 -8.79
CA PRO A 44 -5.10 -5.36 -9.59
C PRO A 44 -4.97 -3.93 -10.10
N VAL A 45 -6.07 -3.21 -10.41
CA VAL A 45 -5.99 -1.81 -10.85
C VAL A 45 -5.47 -0.89 -9.74
N SER A 46 -5.99 -1.01 -8.52
CA SER A 46 -5.50 -0.21 -7.39
C SER A 46 -4.06 -0.57 -6.99
N ALA A 47 -3.67 -1.85 -7.08
CA ALA A 47 -2.30 -2.28 -6.84
C ALA A 47 -1.31 -1.75 -7.90
N LEU A 48 -1.70 -1.76 -9.18
CA LEU A 48 -0.90 -1.16 -10.25
C LEU A 48 -0.77 0.35 -10.07
N ALA A 49 -1.87 1.05 -9.74
CA ALA A 49 -1.82 2.48 -9.45
C ALA A 49 -0.85 2.79 -8.29
N PHE A 50 -0.87 1.98 -7.23
CA PHE A 50 0.09 2.09 -6.12
C PHE A 50 1.55 1.92 -6.59
N GLY A 51 1.84 0.92 -7.41
CA GLY A 51 3.17 0.75 -8.02
C GLY A 51 3.59 1.94 -8.87
N LEU A 52 2.69 2.51 -9.67
CA LEU A 52 2.96 3.67 -10.52
C LEU A 52 3.35 4.91 -9.72
N LEU A 53 2.77 5.12 -8.52
CA LEU A 53 3.16 6.22 -7.62
C LEU A 53 4.63 6.15 -7.18
N HIS A 54 5.24 4.97 -7.27
CA HIS A 54 6.63 4.71 -6.86
C HIS A 54 7.64 4.75 -8.02
N LEU A 55 7.21 5.08 -9.25
CA LEU A 55 8.11 5.13 -10.41
C LEU A 55 9.26 6.14 -10.24
N ARG A 56 9.06 7.21 -9.47
CA ARG A 56 10.12 8.18 -9.15
C ARG A 56 11.31 7.52 -8.43
N SER A 57 11.05 6.46 -7.66
CA SER A 57 12.07 5.67 -6.96
C SER A 57 12.75 4.64 -7.86
N GLY A 58 12.37 4.57 -9.15
CA GLY A 58 12.89 3.65 -10.14
C GLY A 58 11.99 2.43 -10.36
N LEU A 59 12.07 1.87 -11.57
CA LEU A 59 11.24 0.73 -11.98
C LEU A 59 11.37 -0.50 -11.06
N PRO A 60 12.57 -0.89 -10.56
CA PRO A 60 12.69 -2.02 -9.64
C PRO A 60 11.90 -1.81 -8.34
N HIS A 61 11.92 -0.60 -7.78
CA HIS A 61 11.16 -0.27 -6.57
C HIS A 61 9.66 -0.29 -6.84
N ALA A 62 9.21 0.30 -7.95
CA ALA A 62 7.80 0.28 -8.34
C ALA A 62 7.26 -1.16 -8.49
N LEU A 63 8.04 -2.06 -9.11
CA LEU A 63 7.68 -3.47 -9.22
C LEU A 63 7.69 -4.17 -7.85
N ALA A 64 8.71 -3.91 -7.02
CA ALA A 64 8.84 -4.50 -5.69
C ALA A 64 7.67 -4.16 -4.77
N VAL A 65 7.13 -2.94 -4.82
CA VAL A 65 5.98 -2.53 -3.99
C VAL A 65 4.62 -2.94 -4.58
N THR A 66 4.55 -3.27 -5.87
CA THR A 66 3.29 -3.68 -6.53
C THR A 66 2.78 -5.00 -5.94
N VAL A 67 3.67 -5.96 -5.65
CA VAL A 67 3.29 -7.27 -5.08
C VAL A 67 2.71 -7.14 -3.66
N PRO A 68 3.37 -6.46 -2.69
CA PRO A 68 2.74 -6.09 -1.42
C PRO A 68 1.44 -5.30 -1.60
N GLY A 69 1.41 -4.37 -2.57
CA GLY A 69 0.22 -3.60 -2.90
C GLY A 69 -0.98 -4.47 -3.30
N LEU A 70 -0.73 -5.57 -4.02
CA LEU A 70 -1.75 -6.56 -4.39
C LEU A 70 -2.26 -7.32 -3.16
N ALA A 71 -1.36 -7.71 -2.25
CA ALA A 71 -1.72 -8.37 -1.00
C ALA A 71 -2.61 -7.45 -0.13
N LEU A 72 -2.28 -6.16 -0.03
CA LEU A 72 -3.08 -5.16 0.67
C LEU A 72 -4.44 -4.92 -0.01
N ALA A 73 -4.47 -4.92 -1.34
CA ALA A 73 -5.72 -4.78 -2.08
C ALA A 73 -6.66 -6.00 -1.87
N LEU A 74 -6.10 -7.22 -1.80
CA LEU A 74 -6.85 -8.43 -1.45
C LEU A 74 -7.35 -8.38 0.00
N LEU A 75 -6.51 -7.92 0.94
CA LEU A 75 -6.91 -7.72 2.34
C LEU A 75 -8.07 -6.73 2.44
N TYR A 76 -8.01 -5.62 1.69
CA TYR A 76 -9.09 -4.63 1.66
C TYR A 76 -10.38 -5.19 1.06
N GLN A 77 -10.28 -5.99 -0.01
CA GLN A 77 -11.42 -6.65 -0.63
C GLN A 77 -12.19 -7.52 0.39
N ARG A 78 -11.46 -8.23 1.26
CA ARG A 78 -12.04 -9.13 2.26
C ARG A 78 -12.53 -8.44 3.52
N THR A 79 -11.79 -7.45 4.01
CA THR A 79 -12.04 -6.83 5.33
C THR A 79 -12.81 -5.52 5.25
N ARG A 80 -12.79 -4.86 4.09
CA ARG A 80 -13.37 -3.53 3.85
C ARG A 80 -12.85 -2.47 4.85
N SER A 81 -11.64 -2.68 5.39
CA SER A 81 -11.05 -1.84 6.42
C SER A 81 -9.65 -1.40 6.02
N TRP A 82 -9.52 -0.13 5.62
CA TRP A 82 -8.23 0.48 5.29
C TRP A 82 -7.30 0.52 6.51
N ARG A 83 -7.84 0.50 7.74
CA ARG A 83 -7.06 0.48 8.98
C ARG A 83 -6.25 -0.81 9.12
N TRP A 84 -6.85 -1.95 8.74
CA TRP A 84 -6.11 -3.22 8.70
C TRP A 84 -5.02 -3.21 7.64
N CYS A 85 -5.31 -2.63 6.46
CA CYS A 85 -4.30 -2.42 5.43
C CYS A 85 -3.15 -1.55 5.94
N ALA A 86 -3.44 -0.44 6.63
CA ALA A 86 -2.42 0.46 7.16
C ALA A 86 -1.53 -0.25 8.19
N CYS A 87 -2.10 -1.03 9.12
CA CYS A 87 -1.32 -1.82 10.08
C CYS A 87 -0.40 -2.84 9.40
N VAL A 88 -0.92 -3.58 8.41
CA VAL A 88 -0.13 -4.57 7.66
C VAL A 88 0.95 -3.90 6.82
N HIS A 89 0.63 -2.76 6.21
CA HIS A 89 1.58 -1.95 5.44
C HIS A 89 2.70 -1.41 6.35
N SER A 90 2.38 -0.88 7.53
CA SER A 90 3.38 -0.50 8.54
C SER A 90 4.31 -1.66 8.90
N ALA A 91 3.76 -2.88 9.07
CA ALA A 91 4.57 -4.07 9.33
C ALA A 91 5.46 -4.45 8.14
N MET A 92 4.96 -4.33 6.91
CA MET A 92 5.75 -4.53 5.69
C MET A 92 6.89 -3.51 5.58
N ASN A 93 6.64 -2.24 5.89
CA ASN A 93 7.67 -1.20 5.91
C ASN A 93 8.72 -1.46 7.00
N ALA A 94 8.29 -1.86 8.21
CA ALA A 94 9.21 -2.24 9.28
C ALA A 94 10.11 -3.41 8.87
N PHE A 95 9.52 -4.44 8.23
CA PHE A 95 10.27 -5.57 7.69
C PHE A 95 11.27 -5.12 6.61
N ALA A 96 10.82 -4.32 5.63
CA ALA A 96 11.69 -3.82 4.56
C ALA A 96 12.87 -3.00 5.10
N ILE A 97 12.65 -2.10 6.06
CA ILE A 97 13.70 -1.33 6.71
C ILE A 97 14.70 -2.24 7.44
N SER A 98 14.20 -3.29 8.12
CA SER A 98 15.05 -4.23 8.86
C SER A 98 15.95 -5.10 7.96
N VAL A 99 15.48 -5.46 6.77
CA VAL A 99 16.19 -6.37 5.84
C VAL A 99 17.08 -5.61 4.87
N CYS A 100 16.61 -4.48 4.34
CA CYS A 100 17.34 -3.71 3.33
C CYS A 100 18.29 -2.67 3.93
N GLY A 101 18.08 -2.30 5.20
CA GLY A 101 18.79 -1.18 5.84
C GLY A 101 18.38 0.17 5.25
N LEU A 102 18.59 1.23 6.02
CA LEU A 102 18.63 2.63 5.55
C LEU A 102 20.08 3.10 5.50
#